data_AF-A0A1E5UHW1-F1
#
_entry.id   AF-A0A1E5UHW1-F1
#
_cell.length_a   1.000
_cell.length_b   1.000
_cell.length_c   1.000
_cell.angle_alpha   90.00
_cell.angle_beta   90.00
_cell.angle_gamma   90.00
#
_symmetry.space_group_name_H-M   'P 1'
#
loop_
_entity.id
_entity.type
_entity.pdbx_description
1 polymer ?
#
loop_
_entity_poly.entity_id
_entity_poly.type
_entity_poly.pdbx_seq_one_letter_code
_entity_poly.pdbx_strand_id
1 'polypeptide(L)'
;MTTHHTEDRLQHYEFDQYTVTTNFATFEDAVNYANEHQGELVEVGFTDGSDNPTPNDSAKLVESKKPFKVELPDHPNYRVLYSDAEGFQEMADQILFDMKKAENDMLPEDILSDQNIAPGDRIIITDESGVNTVTTRERIKFLMRGNVYELAVKTNHT
;
A
#
# COMPACT_ATOMS: atom_id res chain seq x y z
N MET A 1 4.17 22.84 11.93
CA MET A 1 2.96 22.06 11.62
C MET A 1 2.88 22.04 10.11
N THR A 2 3.31 20.95 9.50
CA THR A 2 3.49 20.85 8.05
C THR A 2 2.42 19.89 7.54
N THR A 3 1.26 20.45 7.22
CA THR A 3 0.26 19.86 6.32
C THR A 3 0.81 19.89 4.90
N HIS A 4 0.31 19.01 4.02
CA HIS A 4 0.64 18.80 2.59
C HIS A 4 1.60 17.63 2.30
N HIS A 5 1.11 16.39 2.39
CA HIS A 5 1.60 15.24 1.60
C HIS A 5 0.60 14.06 1.50
N THR A 6 -0.64 14.21 2.01
CA THR A 6 -1.61 13.09 2.05
C THR A 6 -2.33 12.86 0.73
N GLU A 7 -2.56 13.90 -0.09
CA GLU A 7 -3.36 13.79 -1.33
C GLU A 7 -2.63 13.13 -2.50
N ASP A 8 -1.33 13.40 -2.69
CA ASP A 8 -0.56 12.92 -3.85
C ASP A 8 -0.47 11.39 -3.95
N ARG A 9 -0.78 10.69 -2.85
CA ARG A 9 -0.76 9.23 -2.77
C ARG A 9 -2.12 8.59 -2.97
N LEU A 10 -3.21 9.32 -2.80
CA LEU A 10 -4.56 8.75 -2.91
C LEU A 10 -4.81 8.26 -4.34
N GLN A 11 -5.51 7.14 -4.45
CA GLN A 11 -5.93 6.57 -5.73
C GLN A 11 -7.44 6.64 -5.84
N HIS A 12 -7.94 7.13 -6.97
CA HIS A 12 -9.37 7.28 -7.22
C HIS A 12 -9.81 6.32 -8.33
N TYR A 13 -10.83 5.52 -8.02
CA TYR A 13 -11.45 4.59 -8.94
C TYR A 13 -12.88 5.08 -9.20
N GLU A 14 -13.10 5.59 -10.41
CA GLU A 14 -14.38 6.18 -10.81
C GLU A 14 -15.33 5.10 -11.34
N PHE A 15 -16.53 5.04 -10.77
CA PHE A 15 -17.64 4.22 -11.24
C PHE A 15 -18.81 5.11 -11.62
N ASP A 16 -19.79 4.61 -12.37
CA ASP A 16 -20.89 5.43 -12.90
C ASP A 16 -21.62 6.29 -11.84
N GLN A 17 -21.70 5.83 -10.59
CA GLN A 17 -22.48 6.47 -9.52
C GLN A 17 -21.66 6.89 -8.30
N TYR A 18 -20.38 6.50 -8.24
CA TYR A 18 -19.55 6.73 -7.07
C TYR A 18 -18.08 6.65 -7.41
N THR A 19 -17.26 7.30 -6.60
CA THR A 19 -15.80 7.16 -6.59
C THR A 19 -15.39 6.32 -5.39
N VAL A 20 -14.38 5.46 -5.57
CA VAL A 20 -13.68 4.80 -4.46
C VAL A 20 -12.29 5.39 -4.35
N THR A 21 -12.00 6.03 -3.23
CA THR A 21 -10.66 6.54 -2.91
C THR A 21 -9.94 5.55 -2.02
N THR A 22 -8.71 5.16 -2.37
CA THR A 22 -7.87 4.23 -1.61
C THR A 22 -6.47 4.80 -1.33
N ASN A 23 -5.56 3.95 -0.85
CA ASN A 23 -4.14 4.26 -0.64
C ASN A 23 -3.84 5.18 0.56
N PHE A 24 -4.75 5.25 1.54
CA PHE A 24 -4.57 6.01 2.80
C PHE A 24 -3.35 5.55 3.61
N ALA A 25 -2.69 6.49 4.30
CA ALA A 25 -1.47 6.23 5.10
C ALA A 25 -1.81 5.60 6.43
N THR A 26 -2.82 6.14 7.09
CA THR A 26 -3.31 5.63 8.35
C THR A 26 -4.81 5.37 8.25
N PHE A 27 -5.32 4.61 9.22
CA PHE A 27 -6.76 4.45 9.40
C PHE A 27 -7.44 5.81 9.65
N GLU A 28 -6.80 6.69 10.43
CA GLU A 28 -7.33 8.00 10.78
C GLU A 28 -7.45 8.92 9.55
N ASP A 29 -6.50 8.85 8.61
CA ASP A 29 -6.59 9.62 7.37
C ASP A 29 -7.83 9.24 6.55
N ALA A 30 -8.17 7.96 6.48
CA ALA A 30 -9.37 7.49 5.78
C ALA A 30 -10.66 7.95 6.49
N VAL A 31 -10.67 7.92 7.83
CA VAL A 31 -11.81 8.42 8.63
C VAL A 31 -12.00 9.92 8.43
N ASN A 32 -10.92 10.70 8.48
CA ASN A 32 -10.97 12.15 8.25
C ASN A 32 -11.45 12.46 6.84
N TYR A 33 -10.91 11.78 5.84
CA TYR A 33 -11.32 11.96 4.44
C TYR A 33 -12.81 11.63 4.24
N ALA A 34 -13.30 10.54 4.82
CA ALA A 34 -14.73 10.19 4.79
C ALA A 34 -15.62 11.28 5.40
N ASN A 35 -15.23 11.81 6.57
CA ASN A 35 -15.98 12.88 7.23
C ASN A 35 -16.00 14.18 6.40
N GLU A 36 -14.86 14.56 5.82
CA GLU A 36 -14.71 15.77 5.00
C GLU A 36 -15.51 15.70 3.69
N HIS A 37 -15.56 14.52 3.07
CA HIS A 37 -16.19 14.32 1.76
C HIS A 37 -17.61 13.71 1.86
N GLN A 38 -18.15 13.59 3.07
CA GLN A 38 -19.45 12.93 3.34
C GLN A 38 -19.50 11.51 2.75
N GLY A 39 -18.35 10.82 2.76
CA GLY A 39 -18.17 9.48 2.22
C GLY A 39 -18.43 8.39 3.26
N GLU A 40 -18.46 7.15 2.76
CA GLU A 40 -18.60 5.95 3.56
C GLU A 40 -17.26 5.21 3.64
N LEU A 41 -16.83 4.83 4.85
CA LEU A 41 -15.66 4.00 5.03
C LEU A 41 -15.98 2.55 4.63
N VAL A 42 -15.26 2.03 3.65
CA VAL A 42 -15.47 0.68 3.08
C VAL A 42 -14.15 -0.07 2.97
N GLU A 43 -14.22 -1.38 2.77
CA GLU A 43 -13.06 -2.24 2.50
C GLU A 43 -13.13 -2.76 1.07
N VAL A 44 -11.99 -2.75 0.39
CA VAL A 44 -11.88 -3.26 -0.98
C VAL A 44 -10.70 -4.21 -1.14
N GLY A 45 -10.78 -5.07 -2.14
CA GLY A 45 -9.75 -6.04 -2.48
C GLY A 45 -9.33 -5.98 -3.94
N PHE A 46 -8.02 -6.10 -4.15
CA PHE A 46 -7.35 -6.39 -5.41
C PHE A 46 -6.89 -7.86 -5.32
N THR A 47 -7.74 -8.79 -5.72
CA THR A 47 -7.55 -10.24 -5.46
C THR A 47 -7.78 -11.14 -6.67
N ASP A 48 -8.25 -10.57 -7.78
CA ASP A 48 -8.60 -11.27 -9.02
C ASP A 48 -7.69 -10.88 -10.19
N GLY A 49 -6.68 -10.03 -9.94
CA GLY A 49 -5.78 -9.49 -10.96
C GLY A 49 -6.37 -8.35 -11.80
N SER A 50 -7.55 -7.84 -11.45
CA SER A 50 -8.15 -6.64 -12.03
C SER A 50 -7.44 -5.37 -11.52
N ASP A 51 -7.37 -4.36 -12.39
CA ASP A 51 -6.90 -3.02 -12.00
C ASP A 51 -7.90 -2.28 -11.09
N ASN A 52 -9.18 -2.64 -11.18
CA ASN A 52 -10.21 -2.04 -10.35
C ASN A 52 -10.44 -2.85 -9.07
N PRO A 53 -10.58 -2.17 -7.91
CA PRO A 53 -10.93 -2.81 -6.67
C PRO A 53 -12.36 -3.37 -6.70
N THR A 54 -12.59 -4.40 -5.90
CA THR A 54 -13.94 -4.94 -5.61
C THR A 54 -14.26 -4.82 -4.13
N PRO A 55 -15.53 -4.61 -3.72
CA PRO A 55 -15.91 -4.62 -2.32
C PRO A 55 -15.49 -5.94 -1.64
N ASN A 56 -14.69 -5.84 -0.57
CA ASN A 56 -14.15 -7.02 0.12
C ASN A 56 -13.74 -6.67 1.55
N ASP A 57 -14.46 -7.23 2.53
CA ASP A 57 -14.25 -6.99 3.96
C ASP A 57 -13.57 -8.18 4.68
N SER A 58 -12.98 -9.12 3.94
CA SER A 58 -12.40 -10.34 4.53
C SER A 58 -11.18 -10.04 5.41
N ALA A 59 -10.49 -8.93 5.15
CA ALA A 59 -9.32 -8.50 5.91
C ALA A 59 -9.66 -7.80 7.24
N LYS A 60 -10.94 -7.40 7.45
CA LYS A 60 -11.43 -6.75 8.67
C LYS A 60 -10.59 -5.53 9.05
N LEU A 61 -10.27 -4.70 8.06
CA LEU A 61 -9.43 -3.50 8.19
C LEU A 61 -10.07 -2.43 9.06
N VAL A 62 -11.40 -2.26 8.98
CA VAL A 62 -12.13 -1.33 9.82
C VAL A 62 -12.06 -1.74 11.28
N GLU A 63 -12.28 -3.02 11.56
CA GLU A 63 -12.23 -3.58 12.92
C GLU A 63 -10.80 -3.52 13.50
N SER A 64 -9.81 -3.90 12.69
CA SER A 64 -8.40 -3.94 13.10
C SER A 64 -7.70 -2.57 13.05
N LYS A 65 -8.41 -1.52 12.61
CA LYS A 65 -7.91 -0.16 12.44
C LYS A 65 -6.63 -0.10 11.60
N LYS A 66 -6.61 -0.85 10.51
CA LYS A 66 -5.45 -0.94 9.60
C LYS A 66 -5.78 -0.29 8.27
N PRO A 67 -4.85 0.45 7.66
CA PRO A 67 -5.06 1.07 6.36
C PRO A 67 -5.09 0.04 5.21
N PHE A 68 -4.38 -1.08 5.36
CA PHE A 68 -4.34 -2.15 4.38
C PHE A 68 -3.86 -3.47 5.00
N LYS A 69 -3.99 -4.54 4.22
CA LYS A 69 -3.40 -5.85 4.49
C LYS A 69 -2.97 -6.48 3.17
N VAL A 70 -1.88 -7.24 3.21
CA VAL A 70 -1.39 -8.01 2.08
C VAL A 70 -1.37 -9.49 2.43
N GLU A 71 -1.75 -10.32 1.48
CA GLU A 71 -1.59 -11.77 1.52
C GLU A 71 -0.89 -12.26 0.25
N LEU A 72 0.06 -13.19 0.40
CA LEU A 72 0.81 -13.79 -0.70
C LEU A 72 0.46 -15.29 -0.75
N PRO A 73 -0.69 -15.69 -1.32
CA PRO A 73 -1.19 -17.07 -1.24
C PRO A 73 -0.24 -18.10 -1.86
N ASP A 74 0.48 -17.72 -2.91
CA ASP A 74 1.45 -18.59 -3.59
C ASP A 74 2.79 -18.73 -2.83
N HIS A 75 2.97 -17.96 -1.75
CA HIS A 75 4.20 -17.91 -0.95
C HIS A 75 3.91 -18.02 0.56
N PRO A 76 3.46 -19.18 1.05
CA PRO A 76 3.00 -19.35 2.43
C PRO A 76 4.10 -19.19 3.50
N ASN A 77 5.37 -19.31 3.11
CA ASN A 77 6.52 -19.09 3.97
C ASN A 77 6.94 -17.62 4.07
N TYR A 78 6.36 -16.75 3.24
CA TYR A 78 6.68 -15.33 3.26
C TYR A 78 5.91 -14.61 4.37
N ARG A 79 6.58 -13.63 4.98
CA ARG A 79 5.98 -12.71 5.94
C ARG A 79 6.02 -11.32 5.36
N VAL A 80 4.90 -10.62 5.46
CA VAL A 80 4.76 -9.24 5.00
C VAL A 80 4.85 -8.31 6.20
N LEU A 81 5.82 -7.41 6.17
CA LEU A 81 6.06 -6.42 7.21
C LEU A 81 5.77 -5.03 6.65
N TYR A 82 4.91 -4.31 7.36
CA TYR A 82 4.65 -2.90 7.15
C TYR A 82 4.40 -2.25 8.51
N SER A 83 4.72 -0.97 8.62
CA SER A 83 4.47 -0.20 9.84
C SER A 83 4.30 1.28 9.50
N ASP A 84 3.48 1.96 10.29
CA ASP A 84 3.34 3.41 10.35
C ASP A 84 4.28 4.05 11.39
N ALA A 85 5.04 3.24 12.14
CA ALA A 85 6.02 3.72 13.10
C ALA A 85 7.09 4.60 12.44
N GLU A 86 7.45 5.69 13.13
CA GLU A 86 8.55 6.57 12.74
C GLU A 86 9.84 5.76 12.53
N GLY A 87 10.54 6.01 11.42
CA GLY A 87 11.77 5.30 11.08
C GLY A 87 11.57 4.02 10.27
N PHE A 88 10.35 3.47 10.15
CA PHE A 88 10.14 2.23 9.40
C PHE A 88 10.43 2.41 7.90
N GLN A 89 9.95 3.52 7.32
CA GLN A 89 10.10 3.78 5.89
C GLN A 89 11.56 4.05 5.51
N GLU A 90 12.28 4.80 6.35
CA GLU A 90 13.71 5.05 6.20
C GLU A 90 14.53 3.75 6.35
N MET A 91 14.16 2.91 7.32
CA MET A 91 14.79 1.61 7.53
C MET A 91 14.56 0.67 6.34
N ALA A 92 13.33 0.61 5.81
CA ALA A 92 13.02 -0.18 4.63
C ALA A 92 13.77 0.32 3.38
N ASP A 93 13.94 1.64 3.24
CA ASP A 93 14.73 2.23 2.16
C ASP A 93 16.21 1.85 2.24
N GLN A 94 16.79 1.92 3.45
CA GLN A 94 18.17 1.54 3.69
C GLN A 94 18.39 0.04 3.40
N ILE A 95 17.44 -0.83 3.78
CA ILE A 95 17.50 -2.25 3.45
C ILE A 95 17.52 -2.47 1.94
N LEU A 96 16.64 -1.80 1.19
CA LEU A 96 16.61 -1.90 -0.27
C LEU A 96 17.95 -1.50 -0.89
N PHE A 97 18.51 -0.38 -0.42
CA PHE A 97 19.82 0.11 -0.85
C PHE A 97 20.95 -0.91 -0.56
N ASP A 98 20.97 -1.48 0.64
CA ASP A 98 22.00 -2.46 1.04
C ASP A 98 21.91 -3.77 0.23
N MET A 99 20.68 -4.22 -0.08
CA MET A 99 20.45 -5.39 -0.95
C MET A 99 21.03 -5.17 -2.35
N LYS A 100 20.68 -4.05 -3.01
CA LYS A 100 21.19 -3.73 -4.35
C LYS A 100 22.70 -3.58 -4.40
N LYS A 101 23.26 -2.96 -3.37
CA LYS A 101 24.72 -2.84 -3.22
C LYS A 101 25.39 -4.21 -3.14
N ALA A 102 24.79 -5.18 -2.45
CA ALA A 102 25.30 -6.54 -2.38
C ALA A 102 25.19 -7.29 -3.72
N GLU A 103 24.16 -6.98 -4.51
CA GLU A 103 23.94 -7.54 -5.87
C GLU A 103 24.76 -6.83 -6.97
N ASN A 104 25.50 -5.77 -6.61
CA ASN A 104 26.25 -4.90 -7.52
C ASN A 104 25.34 -4.20 -8.56
N ASP A 105 24.07 -3.98 -8.20
CA ASP A 105 23.01 -3.37 -9.00
C ASP A 105 22.83 -1.90 -8.61
N MET A 106 23.90 -1.13 -8.75
CA MET A 106 24.02 0.26 -8.29
C MET A 106 24.17 1.23 -9.46
N LEU A 107 23.56 0.93 -10.62
CA LEU A 107 23.58 1.85 -11.74
C LEU A 107 22.81 3.13 -11.35
N PRO A 108 23.32 4.33 -11.69
CA PRO A 108 22.69 5.59 -11.30
C PRO A 108 21.21 5.70 -11.73
N GLU A 109 20.86 5.11 -12.87
CA GLU A 109 19.51 5.08 -13.43
C GLU A 109 18.52 4.21 -12.63
N ASP A 110 18.98 3.11 -12.05
CA ASP A 110 18.17 2.24 -11.18
C ASP A 110 17.96 2.90 -9.81
N ILE A 111 18.99 3.56 -9.28
CA ILE A 111 18.88 4.31 -8.02
C ILE A 111 17.90 5.49 -8.16
N LEU A 112 17.92 6.19 -9.32
CA LEU A 112 16.98 7.29 -9.60
C LEU A 112 15.55 6.80 -9.82
N SER A 113 15.38 5.62 -10.45
CA SER A 113 14.07 5.02 -10.68
C SER A 113 13.42 4.57 -9.37
N ASP A 114 14.20 4.13 -8.39
CA ASP A 114 13.69 3.71 -7.08
C ASP A 114 13.32 4.88 -6.16
N GLN A 115 13.84 6.09 -6.41
CA GLN A 115 13.30 7.30 -5.77
C GLN A 115 11.83 7.55 -6.16
N ASN A 116 11.32 6.89 -7.21
CA ASN A 116 9.90 6.90 -7.54
C ASN A 116 9.06 5.94 -6.69
N ILE A 117 9.66 5.16 -5.77
CA ILE A 117 8.89 4.50 -4.72
C ILE A 117 8.28 5.58 -3.83
N ALA A 118 6.95 5.70 -3.86
CA ALA A 118 6.22 6.68 -3.09
C ALA A 118 6.64 6.62 -1.61
N PRO A 119 7.17 7.71 -1.02
CA PRO A 119 7.47 7.77 0.39
C PRO A 119 6.24 7.37 1.22
N GLY A 120 6.41 6.46 2.18
CA GLY A 120 5.31 5.98 3.01
C GLY A 120 4.59 4.73 2.50
N ASP A 121 5.07 4.07 1.44
CA ASP A 121 4.47 2.84 0.91
C ASP A 121 5.39 1.62 0.86
N ARG A 122 6.57 1.68 1.51
CA ARG A 122 7.50 0.54 1.52
C ARG A 122 6.96 -0.60 2.38
N ILE A 123 7.03 -1.81 1.84
CA ILE A 123 6.67 -3.09 2.44
C ILE A 123 7.87 -4.01 2.35
N ILE A 124 8.23 -4.66 3.46
CA ILE A 124 9.32 -5.64 3.49
C ILE A 124 8.70 -7.03 3.43
N ILE A 125 9.17 -7.86 2.51
CA ILE A 125 8.83 -9.28 2.43
C ILE A 125 10.02 -10.07 2.93
N THR A 126 9.80 -10.96 3.90
CA THR A 126 10.85 -11.81 4.48
C THR A 126 10.50 -13.28 4.37
N ASP A 127 11.50 -14.14 4.30
CA ASP A 127 11.36 -15.60 4.41
C ASP A 127 12.32 -16.14 5.51
N GLU A 128 12.56 -17.44 5.53
CA GLU A 128 13.46 -18.07 6.52
C GLU A 128 14.93 -17.65 6.40
N SER A 129 15.34 -17.16 5.22
CA SER A 129 16.71 -16.71 4.94
C SER A 129 16.93 -15.23 5.27
N GLY A 130 15.86 -14.47 5.54
CA GLY A 130 15.94 -13.05 5.88
C GLY A 130 15.03 -12.20 5.01
N VAL A 131 15.48 -10.99 4.66
CA VAL A 131 14.75 -10.11 3.76
C VAL A 131 14.82 -10.66 2.34
N ASN A 132 13.66 -10.92 1.75
CA ASN A 132 13.52 -11.35 0.37
C ASN A 132 13.50 -10.16 -0.58
N THR A 133 12.70 -9.13 -0.27
CA THR A 133 12.61 -7.89 -1.06
C THR A 133 11.95 -6.75 -0.27
N VAL A 134 12.15 -5.52 -0.74
CA VAL A 134 11.37 -4.34 -0.35
C VAL A 134 10.57 -3.88 -1.57
N THR A 135 9.27 -3.70 -1.39
CA THR A 135 8.32 -3.45 -2.48
C THR A 135 7.21 -2.49 -2.04
N THR A 136 6.19 -2.28 -2.88
CA THR A 136 5.04 -1.38 -2.62
C THR A 136 3.71 -2.12 -2.78
N ARG A 137 2.60 -1.52 -2.34
CA ARG A 137 1.26 -2.11 -2.56
C ARG A 137 0.97 -2.30 -4.04
N GLU A 138 1.28 -1.30 -4.87
CA GLU A 138 1.05 -1.37 -6.32
C GLU A 138 1.83 -2.51 -6.98
N ARG A 139 3.11 -2.68 -6.66
CA ARG A 139 3.90 -3.81 -7.20
C ARG A 139 3.31 -5.15 -6.77
N ILE A 140 2.76 -5.24 -5.57
CA ILE A 140 2.11 -6.48 -5.12
C ILE A 140 0.82 -6.75 -5.89
N LYS A 141 -0.03 -5.73 -6.08
CA LYS A 141 -1.28 -5.81 -6.87
C LYS A 141 -1.00 -6.27 -8.30
N PHE A 142 0.00 -5.68 -8.96
CA PHE A 142 0.16 -5.80 -10.42
C PHE A 142 1.27 -6.75 -10.86
N LEU A 143 2.32 -6.96 -10.05
CA LEU A 143 3.51 -7.69 -10.47
C LEU A 143 3.76 -8.98 -9.68
N MET A 144 3.27 -9.08 -8.44
CA MET A 144 3.57 -10.22 -7.55
C MET A 144 2.39 -11.17 -7.34
N ARG A 145 1.25 -10.96 -8.02
CA ARG A 145 0.02 -11.77 -7.85
C ARG A 145 -0.40 -11.90 -6.38
N GLY A 146 -0.12 -10.87 -5.58
CA GLY A 146 -0.55 -10.82 -4.19
C GLY A 146 -1.97 -10.30 -4.08
N ASN A 147 -2.64 -10.72 -3.01
CA ASN A 147 -3.93 -10.16 -2.62
C ASN A 147 -3.68 -8.92 -1.77
N VAL A 148 -4.16 -7.76 -2.21
CA VAL A 148 -4.07 -6.52 -1.45
C VAL A 148 -5.47 -6.08 -1.05
N TYR A 149 -5.69 -5.90 0.25
CA TYR A 149 -6.91 -5.36 0.81
C TYR A 149 -6.62 -3.96 1.31
N GLU A 150 -7.47 -3.01 0.96
CA GLU A 150 -7.29 -1.60 1.34
C GLU A 150 -8.55 -1.07 2.01
N LEU A 151 -8.31 -0.25 3.02
CA LEU A 151 -9.32 0.65 3.54
C LEU A 151 -9.56 1.74 2.49
N ALA A 152 -10.82 2.04 2.25
CA ALA A 152 -11.23 2.95 1.21
C ALA A 152 -12.38 3.85 1.67
N VAL A 153 -12.58 4.95 0.95
CA VAL A 153 -13.72 5.84 1.14
C VAL A 153 -14.52 5.86 -0.15
N LYS A 154 -15.81 5.58 -0.04
CA LYS A 154 -16.76 5.67 -1.14
C LYS A 154 -17.51 7.00 -1.08
N THR A 155 -17.46 7.79 -2.13
CA THR A 155 -18.20 9.04 -2.29
C THR A 155 -19.17 8.92 -3.47
N ASN A 156 -20.43 9.33 -3.30
CA ASN A 156 -21.41 9.25 -4.38
C ASN A 156 -21.33 10.47 -5.29
N HIS A 157 -21.52 10.28 -6.59
CA HIS A 157 -21.65 11.40 -7.52
C HIS A 157 -22.96 12.14 -7.22
N THR A 158 -22.88 13.46 -7.06
CA THR A 158 -24.04 14.32 -6.79
C THR A 158 -24.68 14.78 -8.09
#